data_AF-A0A847UTC0-F1
#
_entry.id   AF-A0A847UTC0-F1
#
_cell.length_a   1.000
_cell.length_b   1.000
_cell.length_c   1.000
_cell.angle_alpha   90.00
_cell.angle_beta   90.00
_cell.angle_gamma   90.00
#
_symmetry.space_group_name_H-M   'P 1'
#
loop_
_entity.id
_entity.type
_entity.pdbx_description
1 polymer ?
#
loop_
_entity_poly.entity_id
_entity_poly.type
_entity_poly.pdbx_seq_one_letter_code
_entity_poly.pdbx_strand_id
1 'polypeptide(L)'
;MTPMEIWAQILYPLLKLVVLVSLGLFVGNLIEALQWTRFVAKLAQPLARIGRLCDISAASFSVAFFSGVTANTMLAEAYDQGQLSRRELILSNL
;
A
#
# COMPACT_ATOMS: atom_id res chain seq x y z
N MET A 1 -20.19 -37.82 -13.67
CA MET A 1 -19.30 -37.37 -12.60
C MET A 1 -19.36 -38.39 -11.48
N THR A 2 -18.26 -39.11 -11.27
CA THR A 2 -18.17 -40.06 -10.16
C THR A 2 -18.02 -39.31 -8.83
N PRO A 3 -18.45 -39.87 -7.70
CA PRO A 3 -18.33 -39.22 -6.38
C PRO A 3 -16.88 -38.82 -6.04
N MET A 4 -15.89 -39.57 -6.56
CA MET A 4 -14.47 -39.26 -6.38
C MET A 4 -14.01 -38.01 -7.15
N GLU A 5 -14.58 -37.73 -8.32
CA GLU A 5 -14.26 -36.54 -9.12
C GLU A 5 -14.73 -35.26 -8.43
N ILE A 6 -15.93 -35.26 -7.84
CA ILE A 6 -16.47 -34.13 -7.08
C ILE A 6 -15.59 -33.82 -5.87
N TRP A 7 -15.18 -34.87 -5.14
CA TRP A 7 -14.31 -34.74 -3.98
C TRP A 7 -12.95 -34.12 -4.34
N ALA A 8 -12.30 -34.60 -5.41
CA ALA A 8 -10.99 -34.14 -5.81
C ALA A 8 -11.02 -32.74 -6.47
N GLN A 9 -12.05 -32.43 -7.24
CA GLN A 9 -12.11 -31.18 -8.03
C GLN A 9 -12.76 -30.01 -7.30
N ILE A 10 -13.56 -30.27 -6.25
CA ILE A 10 -14.29 -29.22 -5.55
C ILE A 10 -13.83 -29.13 -4.10
N LEU A 11 -13.86 -30.24 -3.35
CA LEU A 11 -13.59 -30.19 -1.92
C LEU A 11 -12.12 -29.88 -1.60
N TYR A 12 -11.18 -30.50 -2.32
CA TYR A 12 -9.75 -30.23 -2.15
C TYR A 12 -9.37 -28.76 -2.42
N PRO A 13 -9.73 -28.15 -3.57
CA PRO A 13 -9.43 -26.74 -3.82
C PRO A 13 -10.17 -25.78 -2.88
N LEU A 14 -11.43 -26.07 -2.51
CA LEU A 14 -12.14 -25.27 -1.52
C LEU A 14 -11.43 -25.29 -0.16
N LEU A 15 -11.05 -26.47 0.32
CA LEU A 15 -10.38 -26.60 1.60
C LEU A 15 -9.00 -25.93 1.57
N LYS A 16 -8.26 -26.05 0.47
CA LYS A 16 -7.00 -25.33 0.26
C LYS A 16 -7.20 -23.81 0.32
N LEU A 17 -8.24 -23.28 -0.32
CA LEU A 17 -8.54 -21.84 -0.29
C LEU A 17 -8.95 -21.38 1.12
N VAL A 18 -9.83 -22.12 1.79
CA VAL A 18 -10.27 -21.80 3.16
C VAL A 18 -9.07 -21.77 4.10
N VAL A 19 -8.17 -22.76 4.01
CA VAL A 19 -6.95 -22.81 4.84
C VAL A 19 -6.03 -21.64 4.53
N LEU A 20 -5.77 -21.34 3.25
CA LEU A 20 -4.91 -20.22 2.85
C LEU A 20 -5.47 -18.87 3.32
N VAL A 21 -6.77 -18.62 3.12
CA VAL A 21 -7.45 -17.40 3.56
C VAL A 21 -7.43 -17.31 5.08
N SER A 22 -7.73 -18.39 5.79
CA SER A 22 -7.71 -18.42 7.25
C SER A 22 -6.32 -18.16 7.80
N LEU A 23 -5.27 -18.70 7.17
CA LEU A 23 -3.88 -18.44 7.54
C LEU A 23 -3.51 -16.97 7.30
N GLY A 24 -3.90 -16.40 6.16
CA GLY A 24 -3.69 -14.98 5.87
C GLY A 24 -4.38 -14.07 6.87
N LEU A 25 -5.64 -14.39 7.22
CA LEU A 25 -6.38 -13.67 8.26
C LEU A 25 -5.73 -13.84 9.63
N PHE A 26 -5.28 -15.03 10.00
CA PHE A 26 -4.62 -15.28 11.27
C PHE A 26 -3.32 -14.45 11.38
N VAL A 27 -2.50 -14.44 10.34
CA VAL A 27 -1.28 -13.62 10.29
C VAL A 27 -1.61 -12.13 10.34
N GLY A 28 -2.61 -11.67 9.58
CA GLY A 28 -3.06 -10.28 9.61
C GLY A 28 -3.54 -9.84 11.00
N ASN A 29 -4.37 -10.66 11.65
CA ASN A 29 -4.83 -10.42 13.02
C ASN A 29 -3.67 -10.45 14.02
N LEU A 30 -2.66 -11.31 13.83
CA LEU A 30 -1.49 -11.34 14.68
C LEU A 30 -0.64 -10.07 14.52
N ILE A 31 -0.41 -9.61 13.29
CA ILE A 31 0.26 -8.33 12.99
C ILE A 31 -0.48 -7.16 13.65
N GLU A 32 -1.81 -7.16 13.56
CA GLU A 32 -2.67 -6.15 14.16
C GLU A 32 -2.64 -6.19 15.70
N ALA A 33 -2.76 -7.38 16.29
CA ALA A 33 -2.69 -7.62 17.72
C ALA A 33 -1.32 -7.24 18.32
N LEU A 34 -0.23 -7.43 17.55
CA LEU A 34 1.12 -7.00 17.90
C LEU A 34 1.32 -5.47 17.81
N GLN A 35 0.27 -4.70 17.50
CA GLN A 35 0.31 -3.25 17.31
C GLN A 35 1.34 -2.82 16.25
N TRP A 36 1.62 -3.68 15.26
CA TRP A 36 2.57 -3.39 14.19
C TRP A 36 2.20 -2.10 13.45
N THR A 37 0.89 -1.82 13.30
CA THR A 37 0.37 -0.57 12.74
C THR A 37 0.86 0.66 13.52
N ARG A 38 0.92 0.59 14.85
CA ARG A 38 1.45 1.69 15.67
C ARG A 38 2.97 1.79 15.60
N PHE A 39 3.66 0.65 15.47
CA PHE A 39 5.12 0.64 15.33
C PHE A 39 5.55 1.20 13.97
N VAL A 40 4.89 0.79 12.88
CA VAL A 40 5.05 1.35 11.53
C VAL A 40 4.65 2.81 11.51
N ALA A 41 3.54 3.20 12.13
CA ALA A 41 3.18 4.61 12.25
C ALA A 41 4.26 5.40 13.00
N LYS A 42 4.80 4.87 14.10
CA LYS A 42 5.91 5.50 14.84
C LYS A 42 7.23 5.53 14.07
N LEU A 43 7.48 4.60 13.16
CA LEU A 43 8.64 4.59 12.26
C LEU A 43 8.44 5.54 11.07
N ALA A 44 7.22 5.59 10.54
CA ALA A 44 6.81 6.48 9.47
C ALA A 44 6.68 7.93 9.94
N GLN A 45 6.36 8.18 11.22
CA GLN A 45 6.22 9.53 11.77
C GLN A 45 7.50 10.37 11.70
N PRO A 46 8.69 9.88 12.11
CA PRO A 46 9.93 10.62 11.92
C PRO A 46 10.29 10.69 10.44
N LEU A 47 10.03 9.67 9.61
CA LEU A 47 10.25 9.76 8.16
C LEU A 47 9.36 10.83 7.50
N ALA A 48 8.09 10.94 7.90
CA ALA A 48 7.18 11.99 7.44
C ALA A 48 7.61 13.38 7.94
N ARG A 49 8.09 13.46 9.19
CA ARG A 49 8.53 14.71 9.82
C ARG A 49 9.89 15.21 9.30
N ILE A 50 10.82 14.30 9.02
CA ILE A 50 12.11 14.56 8.36
C ILE A 50 11.88 14.84 6.89
N GLY A 51 10.95 14.10 6.28
CA GLY A 51 10.61 14.21 4.87
C GLY A 51 10.00 15.55 4.50
N ARG A 52 9.27 16.21 5.42
CA ARG A 52 8.52 17.47 5.14
C ARG A 52 7.89 17.40 3.74
N LEU A 53 7.40 16.21 3.36
CA LEU A 53 6.82 15.99 2.06
C LEU A 53 5.66 16.97 2.03
N CYS A 54 5.80 18.03 1.21
CA CYS A 54 4.81 19.09 1.11
C CYS A 54 3.46 18.39 0.91
N ASP A 55 2.36 18.89 1.47
CA ASP A 55 1.06 18.20 1.41
C ASP A 55 0.70 17.70 -0.01
N ILE A 56 1.24 18.39 -1.02
CA ILE A 56 1.25 18.09 -2.44
C ILE A 56 1.91 16.74 -2.79
N SER A 57 3.08 16.39 -2.25
CA SER A 57 3.75 15.11 -2.50
C SER A 57 2.97 13.93 -1.90
N ALA A 58 2.34 14.11 -0.73
CA ALA A 58 1.46 13.10 -0.15
C ALA A 58 0.17 12.93 -0.96
N ALA A 59 -0.38 14.04 -1.46
CA ALA A 59 -1.53 14.04 -2.35
C ALA A 59 -1.21 13.37 -3.70
N SER A 60 -0.06 13.67 -4.33
CA SER A 60 0.34 13.06 -5.59
C SER A 60 0.60 11.55 -5.44
N PHE A 61 1.21 11.12 -4.33
CA PHE A 61 1.40 9.71 -4.02
C PHE A 61 0.08 8.95 -3.92
N SER A 62 -0.93 9.55 -3.28
CA SER A 62 -2.27 8.96 -3.18
C SER A 62 -2.96 8.86 -4.55
N VAL A 63 -2.79 9.88 -5.40
CA VAL A 63 -3.33 9.91 -6.77
C VAL A 63 -2.61 8.92 -7.69
N ALA A 64 -1.32 8.65 -7.48
CA ALA A 64 -0.52 7.75 -8.32
C ALA A 64 -1.06 6.30 -8.36
N PHE A 65 -1.73 5.84 -7.29
CA PHE A 65 -2.41 4.53 -7.27
C PHE A 65 -3.58 4.44 -8.26
N PHE A 66 -4.15 5.58 -8.64
CA PHE A 66 -5.27 5.65 -9.58
C PHE A 66 -4.84 6.17 -10.97
N SER A 67 -3.90 7.11 -11.02
CA SER A 67 -3.39 7.71 -12.25
C SER A 67 -2.00 8.32 -12.02
N GLY A 68 -0.97 7.64 -12.55
CA GLY A 68 0.41 8.15 -12.51
C GLY A 68 0.61 9.45 -13.30
N VAL A 69 -0.15 9.65 -14.38
CA VAL A 69 -0.08 10.89 -15.19
C VAL A 69 -0.52 12.09 -14.35
N THR A 70 -1.66 11.97 -13.65
CA THR A 70 -2.20 13.04 -12.81
C THR A 70 -1.29 13.34 -11.62
N ALA A 71 -0.68 12.31 -11.02
CA ALA A 71 0.29 12.48 -9.94
C ALA A 71 1.53 13.27 -10.39
N ASN A 72 2.09 12.95 -11.56
CA ASN A 72 3.24 13.66 -12.10
C ASN A 72 2.90 15.10 -12.52
N THR A 73 1.70 15.33 -13.06
CA THR A 73 1.23 16.70 -13.35
C THR A 73 1.12 17.53 -12.07
N MET A 74 0.57 16.96 -10.98
CA MET A 74 0.51 17.66 -9.69
C MET A 74 1.89 18.03 -9.14
N LEU A 75 2.88 17.13 -9.27
CA LEU A 75 4.25 17.40 -8.84
C LEU A 75 4.93 18.47 -9.71
N ALA A 76 4.72 18.43 -11.03
CA ALA A 76 5.24 19.41 -11.97
C ALA A 76 4.65 20.81 -11.71
N GLU A 77 3.33 20.89 -11.49
CA GLU A 77 2.61 22.14 -11.18
C GLU A 77 3.12 22.75 -9.86
N ALA A 78 3.31 21.93 -8.83
CA ALA A 78 3.83 22.40 -7.54
C ALA A 78 5.28 22.88 -7.60
N TYR A 79 6.08 22.29 -8.48
CA TYR A 79 7.44 22.75 -8.77
C TYR A 79 7.42 24.11 -9.50
N ASP A 80 6.58 24.26 -10.53
CA ASP A 80 6.43 25.51 -11.27
C ASP A 80 5.90 26.67 -10.40
N GLN A 81 5.04 26.36 -9.43
CA GLN A 81 4.53 27.34 -8.45
C GLN A 81 5.54 27.68 -7.34
N GLY A 82 6.75 27.10 -7.35
CA GLY A 82 7.78 27.31 -6.33
C GLY A 82 7.45 26.72 -4.95
N GLN A 83 6.41 25.90 -4.87
CA GLN A 83 5.97 25.22 -3.64
C GLN A 83 6.75 23.93 -3.37
N LEU A 84 7.50 23.46 -4.38
CA LEU A 84 8.37 22.30 -4.30
C LEU A 84 9.76 22.67 -4.85
N SER A 85 10.82 22.39 -4.09
CA SER A 85 12.18 22.53 -4.60
C SER A 85 12.56 21.36 -5.52
N ARG A 86 13.60 21.56 -6.34
CA ARG A 86 14.09 20.53 -7.26
C ARG A 86 14.51 19.24 -6.56
N ARG A 87 15.02 19.34 -5.32
CA ARG A 87 15.38 18.18 -4.50
C ARG A 87 14.13 17.41 -4.03
N GLU A 88 13.09 18.12 -3.60
CA GLU A 88 11.83 17.51 -3.18
C GLU A 88 11.09 16.86 -4.36
N LEU A 89 11.19 17.43 -5.56
CA LEU A 89 10.57 16.89 -6.77
C LEU A 89 11.19 15.53 -7.12
N ILE A 90 12.52 15.45 -7.09
CA ILE A 90 13.25 14.20 -7.36
C ILE A 90 12.90 13.15 -6.31
N LEU A 91 12.88 13.52 -5.02
CA LEU A 91 12.53 12.61 -3.94
C LEU A 91 11.07 12.11 -4.00
N SER A 92 10.16 12.91 -4.55
CA SER A 92 8.73 12.54 -4.67
C SER A 92 8.42 11.73 -5.94
N ASN A 93 9.33 11.72 -6.91
CA ASN A 93 9.21 11.00 -8.19
C ASN A 93 10.11 9.74 -8.25
N LEU A 94 10.70 9.33 -7.13
CA LEU A 94 11.44 8.08 -6.95
C LEU A 94 10.52 6.99 -6.39
#